data_AF-A0A9W6LEP2-F1
#
_entry.id   AF-A0A9W6LEP2-F1
#
_cell.length_a   1.000
_cell.length_b   1.000
_cell.length_c   1.000
_cell.angle_alpha   90.00
_cell.angle_beta   90.00
_cell.angle_gamma   90.00
#
_symmetry.space_group_name_H-M   'P 1'
#
loop_
_entity.id
_entity.type
_entity.pdbx_description
1 polymer ?
#
loop_
_entity_poly.entity_id
_entity_poly.type
_entity_poly.pdbx_seq_one_letter_code
_entity_poly.pdbx_strand_id
1 'polypeptide(L)'
;MRDRPLPRIPGASSALQGAITRLEHDDPRFSPGDVASAFRVWQRVNSGPARRARDHALHADCEYCNPPSRDVLELALHLLPRRSAQELRRLVAPLDERFLQLTIPLPSKPPGPWWTLRT
;
A
#
# COMPACT_ATOMS: atom_id res chain seq x y z
N MET A 1 -19.47 -11.92 -19.22
CA MET A 1 -18.48 -10.96 -18.68
C MET A 1 -17.10 -11.54 -18.91
N ARG A 2 -16.17 -10.81 -19.54
CA ARG A 2 -14.78 -11.28 -19.67
C ARG A 2 -14.12 -11.22 -18.30
N ASP A 3 -13.64 -12.36 -17.83
CA ASP A 3 -12.88 -12.52 -16.59
C ASP A 3 -11.54 -11.79 -16.76
N ARG A 4 -11.46 -10.54 -16.29
CA ARG A 4 -10.20 -9.78 -16.36
C ARG A 4 -9.32 -10.34 -15.25
N PRO A 5 -8.14 -10.90 -15.57
CA PRO A 5 -7.27 -11.47 -14.55
C PRO A 5 -6.99 -10.42 -13.47
N LEU A 6 -7.21 -10.80 -12.21
CA LEU A 6 -7.01 -9.91 -11.08
C LEU A 6 -5.58 -9.35 -11.12
N PRO A 7 -5.41 -8.05 -10.83
CA PRO A 7 -4.10 -7.43 -10.82
C PRO A 7 -3.18 -8.17 -9.84
N ARG A 8 -1.98 -8.53 -10.29
CA ARG A 8 -0.94 -9.14 -9.46
C ARG A 8 0.10 -8.12 -9.02
N ILE A 9 0.71 -8.41 -7.86
CA ILE A 9 1.87 -7.70 -7.34
C ILE A 9 3.12 -8.25 -8.03
N PRO A 10 3.93 -7.42 -8.70
CA PRO A 10 5.20 -7.87 -9.27
C PRO A 10 6.13 -8.45 -8.21
N GLY A 11 6.75 -9.61 -8.50
CA GLY A 11 7.66 -10.28 -7.57
C GLY A 11 7.00 -11.10 -6.45
N ALA A 12 5.67 -11.09 -6.36
CA ALA A 12 4.95 -11.93 -5.41
C ALA A 12 4.87 -13.39 -5.88
N SER A 13 5.09 -14.31 -4.94
CA SER A 13 4.92 -15.75 -5.11
C SER A 13 3.45 -16.12 -5.35
N SER A 14 3.21 -17.31 -5.90
CA SER A 14 1.87 -17.87 -6.03
C SER A 14 1.18 -18.05 -4.67
N ALA A 15 1.95 -18.39 -3.63
CA ALA A 15 1.45 -18.52 -2.27
C ALA A 15 0.99 -17.17 -1.69
N LEU A 16 1.75 -16.10 -1.91
CA LEU A 16 1.33 -14.75 -1.52
C LEU A 16 0.09 -14.31 -2.31
N GLN A 17 0.07 -14.51 -3.62
CA GLN A 17 -1.10 -14.17 -4.45
C GLN A 17 -2.36 -14.92 -3.98
N GLY A 18 -2.28 -16.22 -3.74
CA GLY A 18 -3.42 -17.00 -3.23
C GLY A 18 -3.88 -16.57 -1.84
N ALA A 19 -2.94 -16.15 -0.96
CA ALA A 19 -3.30 -15.62 0.35
C ALA A 19 -4.00 -14.25 0.26
N ILE A 20 -3.53 -13.37 -0.64
CA ILE A 20 -4.19 -12.08 -0.91
C ILE A 20 -5.58 -12.30 -1.49
N THR A 21 -5.73 -13.17 -2.50
CA THR A 21 -7.04 -13.43 -3.10
C THR A 21 -8.05 -13.98 -2.09
N ARG A 22 -7.62 -14.85 -1.17
CA ARG A 22 -8.50 -15.31 -0.07
C ARG A 22 -8.85 -14.17 0.88
N LEU A 23 -7.87 -13.38 1.32
CA LEU A 23 -8.11 -12.23 2.19
C LEU A 23 -9.13 -11.25 1.55
N GLU A 24 -8.93 -10.89 0.28
CA GLU A 24 -9.81 -9.97 -0.45
C GLU A 24 -11.23 -10.54 -0.67
N HIS A 25 -11.39 -11.86 -0.63
CA HIS A 25 -12.68 -12.52 -0.74
C HIS A 25 -13.39 -12.64 0.61
N ASP A 26 -12.65 -12.97 1.67
CA ASP A 26 -13.20 -13.34 2.98
C ASP A 26 -13.44 -12.12 3.89
N ASP A 27 -12.71 -11.01 3.69
CA ASP A 27 -12.81 -9.81 4.54
C ASP A 27 -13.61 -8.69 3.84
N PRO A 28 -14.75 -8.24 4.41
CA PRO A 28 -15.65 -7.29 3.76
C PRO A 28 -15.05 -5.88 3.59
N ARG A 29 -13.89 -5.60 4.17
CA ARG A 29 -13.17 -4.32 4.00
C ARG A 29 -12.39 -4.26 2.69
N PHE A 30 -12.31 -5.36 1.94
CA PHE A 30 -11.61 -5.45 0.67
C PHE A 30 -12.56 -5.81 -0.47
N SER A 31 -12.20 -5.32 -1.65
CA SER A 31 -12.69 -5.79 -2.94
C SER A 31 -11.59 -6.57 -3.68
N PRO A 32 -11.97 -7.48 -4.60
CA PRO A 32 -11.00 -8.22 -5.40
C PRO A 32 -10.02 -7.29 -6.15
N GLY A 33 -8.72 -7.44 -5.88
CA GLY A 33 -7.64 -6.67 -6.47
C GLY A 33 -7.25 -5.38 -5.75
N ASP A 34 -7.84 -5.07 -4.59
CA ASP A 34 -7.52 -3.87 -3.81
C ASP A 34 -6.05 -3.82 -3.37
N VAL A 35 -5.50 -4.94 -2.87
CA VAL A 35 -4.13 -4.98 -2.36
C VAL A 35 -3.13 -4.76 -3.50
N ALA A 36 -3.37 -5.36 -4.66
CA ALA A 36 -2.51 -5.17 -5.83
C ALA A 36 -2.64 -3.76 -6.44
N SER A 37 -3.84 -3.18 -6.41
CA SER A 37 -4.08 -1.81 -6.85
C SER A 37 -3.38 -0.81 -5.94
N ALA A 38 -3.50 -0.99 -4.62
CA ALA A 38 -2.80 -0.22 -3.61
C ALA A 38 -1.27 -0.31 -3.79
N PHE A 39 -0.73 -1.52 -3.98
CA PHE A 39 0.71 -1.69 -4.26
C PHE A 39 1.18 -0.87 -5.47
N ARG A 40 0.42 -0.89 -6.57
CA ARG A 40 0.77 -0.15 -7.80
C ARG A 40 0.70 1.36 -7.62
N VAL A 41 -0.28 1.84 -6.86
CA VAL A 41 -0.37 3.27 -6.50
C VAL A 41 0.85 3.65 -5.68
N TRP A 42 1.16 2.88 -4.63
CA TRP A 42 2.32 3.12 -3.78
C TRP A 42 3.64 3.08 -4.56
N GLN A 43 3.78 2.13 -5.48
CA GLN A 43 4.91 2.07 -6.39
C GLN A 43 5.00 3.32 -7.28
N ARG A 44 3.90 3.76 -7.90
CA ARG A 44 3.89 4.93 -8.80
C ARG A 44 4.22 6.24 -8.08
N VAL A 45 3.77 6.38 -6.83
CA VAL A 45 4.12 7.50 -5.95
C VAL A 45 5.63 7.56 -5.75
N ASN A 46 6.25 6.41 -5.48
CA ASN A 46 7.65 6.31 -5.09
C ASN A 46 8.66 6.19 -6.26
N SER A 47 8.22 5.74 -7.44
CA SER A 47 9.05 5.70 -8.65
C SER A 47 9.10 7.05 -9.39
N GLY A 48 8.37 8.07 -8.93
CA GLY A 48 8.27 9.37 -9.58
C GLY A 48 9.26 10.43 -9.07
N PRO A 49 9.19 11.65 -9.63
CA PRO A 49 9.86 12.82 -9.07
C PRO A 49 9.36 13.11 -7.65
N ALA A 50 10.22 13.67 -6.78
CA ALA A 50 9.93 13.93 -5.38
C ALA A 50 8.58 14.64 -5.15
N ARG A 51 8.21 15.59 -6.02
CA ARG A 51 6.92 16.30 -5.95
C ARG A 51 5.72 15.36 -5.81
N ARG A 52 5.71 14.21 -6.50
CA ARG A 52 4.58 13.27 -6.46
C ARG A 52 4.43 12.60 -5.09
N ALA A 53 5.54 12.28 -4.43
CA ALA A 53 5.52 11.73 -3.07
C ALA A 53 5.05 12.78 -2.06
N ARG A 54 5.49 14.03 -2.23
CA ARG A 54 5.06 15.16 -1.40
C ARG A 54 3.57 15.48 -1.56
N ASP A 55 3.09 15.55 -2.80
CA ASP A 55 1.66 15.75 -3.10
C ASP A 55 0.82 14.63 -2.46
N HIS A 56 1.25 13.36 -2.59
CA HIS A 56 0.57 12.25 -1.92
C HIS A 56 0.58 12.39 -0.39
N ALA A 57 1.69 12.84 0.20
CA ALA A 57 1.80 13.04 1.65
C ALA A 57 0.89 14.18 2.16
N LEU A 58 0.77 15.26 1.38
CA LEU A 58 -0.14 16.38 1.68
C LEU A 58 -1.62 15.96 1.67
N HIS A 59 -1.97 14.95 0.86
CA HIS A 59 -3.33 14.43 0.77
C HIS A 59 -3.58 13.18 1.64
N ALA A 60 -2.63 12.80 2.50
CA ALA A 60 -2.74 11.59 3.31
C ALA A 60 -3.90 11.61 4.33
N ASP A 61 -4.34 12.79 4.75
CA ASP A 61 -5.46 12.96 5.70
C ASP A 61 -6.81 13.21 4.99
N CYS A 62 -6.83 13.21 3.65
CA CYS A 62 -8.05 13.47 2.90
C CYS A 62 -8.90 12.19 2.79
N GLU A 63 -9.97 12.13 3.59
CA GLU A 63 -10.93 11.01 3.64
C GLU A 63 -11.55 10.65 2.27
N TYR A 64 -11.64 11.63 1.36
CA TYR A 64 -12.21 11.47 0.02
C TYR A 64 -11.16 11.22 -1.09
N CYS A 65 -9.87 11.38 -0.79
CA CYS A 65 -8.81 11.37 -1.80
C CYS A 65 -8.17 9.99 -1.94
N ASN A 66 -8.97 8.94 -2.19
CA ASN A 66 -8.51 7.53 -2.23
C ASN A 66 -7.97 7.08 -0.85
N PRO A 67 -8.31 5.90 -0.30
CA PRO A 67 -7.63 5.44 0.91
C PRO A 67 -6.12 5.48 0.64
N PRO A 68 -5.29 6.04 1.54
CA PRO A 68 -3.85 6.08 1.36
C PRO A 68 -3.43 4.68 0.99
N SER A 69 -2.88 4.49 -0.20
CA SER A 69 -2.55 3.14 -0.70
C SER A 69 -1.72 2.33 0.30
N ARG A 70 -0.98 3.02 1.18
CA ARG A 70 -0.26 2.42 2.30
C ARG A 70 -1.13 1.88 3.43
N ASP A 71 -2.31 2.44 3.71
CA ASP A 71 -3.27 1.94 4.70
C ASP A 71 -3.87 0.60 4.27
N VAL A 72 -4.23 0.46 2.99
CA VAL A 72 -4.71 -0.83 2.44
C VAL A 72 -3.62 -1.89 2.56
N LEU A 73 -2.37 -1.53 2.25
CA LEU A 73 -1.22 -2.41 2.43
C LEU A 73 -0.97 -2.74 3.91
N GLU A 74 -1.15 -1.78 4.81
CA GLU A 74 -0.98 -2.01 6.25
C GLU A 74 -2.04 -2.96 6.80
N LEU A 75 -3.30 -2.76 6.41
CA LEU A 75 -4.39 -3.64 6.81
C LEU A 75 -4.15 -5.06 6.30
N ALA A 76 -3.72 -5.21 5.04
CA ALA A 76 -3.37 -6.51 4.50
C ALA A 76 -2.19 -7.16 5.27
N LEU A 77 -1.16 -6.40 5.64
CA LEU A 77 -0.03 -6.89 6.43
C LEU A 77 -0.44 -7.41 7.82
N HIS A 78 -1.49 -6.85 8.41
CA HIS A 78 -2.02 -7.29 9.71
C HIS A 78 -2.87 -8.55 9.62
N LEU A 79 -3.59 -8.75 8.51
CA LEU A 79 -4.56 -9.83 8.37
C LEU A 79 -4.01 -11.06 7.63
N LEU A 80 -2.95 -10.88 6.84
CA LEU A 80 -2.32 -11.99 6.13
C LEU A 80 -1.66 -13.00 7.09
N PRO A 81 -1.65 -14.29 6.74
CA PRO A 81 -0.83 -15.29 7.44
C PRO A 81 0.63 -14.85 7.52
N ARG A 82 1.29 -15.13 8.65
CA ARG A 82 2.64 -14.63 8.97
C ARG A 82 3.65 -14.72 7.81
N ARG A 83 3.71 -15.84 7.09
CA ARG A 83 4.64 -16.03 5.97
C ARG A 83 4.33 -15.11 4.79
N SER A 84 3.07 -15.01 4.40
CA SER A 84 2.60 -14.11 3.34
C SER A 84 2.78 -12.64 3.73
N ALA A 85 2.50 -12.29 4.98
CA ALA A 85 2.74 -10.94 5.50
C ALA A 85 4.24 -10.56 5.48
N GLN A 86 5.15 -11.50 5.78
CA GLN A 86 6.59 -11.27 5.67
C GLN A 86 7.03 -11.03 4.22
N GLU A 87 6.49 -11.82 3.28
CA GLU A 87 6.78 -11.65 1.86
C GLU A 87 6.26 -10.30 1.35
N LEU A 88 5.01 -9.94 1.66
CA LEU A 88 4.46 -8.65 1.30
C LEU A 88 5.28 -7.50 1.90
N ARG A 89 5.70 -7.61 3.17
CA ARG A 89 6.54 -6.61 3.82
C ARG A 89 7.88 -6.41 3.09
N ARG A 90 8.50 -7.47 2.58
CA ARG A 90 9.74 -7.38 1.78
C ARG A 90 9.52 -6.64 0.46
N LEU A 91 8.35 -6.79 -0.16
CA LEU A 91 8.02 -6.08 -1.41
C LEU A 91 7.69 -4.60 -1.17
N VAL A 92 7.07 -4.28 -0.03
CA VAL A 92 6.68 -2.92 0.33
C VAL A 92 7.86 -2.11 0.88
N ALA A 93 8.80 -2.73 1.61
CA ALA A 93 9.88 -2.04 2.30
C ALA A 93 10.73 -1.10 1.40
N PRO A 94 11.17 -1.49 0.19
CA PRO A 94 11.92 -0.58 -0.69
C PRO A 94 11.10 0.65 -1.14
N LEU A 95 9.77 0.50 -1.23
CA LEU A 95 8.88 1.62 -1.56
C LEU A 95 8.74 2.57 -0.36
N ASP A 96 8.61 2.01 0.84
CA ASP A 96 8.56 2.77 2.10
C ASP A 96 9.87 3.56 2.32
N GLU A 97 11.02 2.92 2.14
CA GLU A 97 12.33 3.56 2.19
C GLU A 97 12.45 4.72 1.18
N ARG A 98 11.96 4.50 -0.05
CA ARG A 98 11.97 5.53 -1.06
C ARG A 98 11.07 6.71 -0.69
N PHE A 99 9.89 6.46 -0.13
CA PHE A 99 8.99 7.51 0.35
C PHE A 99 9.67 8.36 1.42
N LEU A 100 10.38 7.72 2.36
CA LEU A 100 11.13 8.39 3.43
C LEU A 100 12.28 9.27 2.90
N GLN A 101 12.90 8.90 1.78
CA GLN A 101 13.93 9.72 1.13
C GLN A 101 13.36 10.95 0.41
N LEU A 102 12.11 10.86 -0.06
CA LEU A 102 11.48 11.92 -0.85
C LEU A 102 10.70 12.93 0.00
N THR A 103 10.40 12.58 1.25
CA THR A 103 9.55 13.35 2.17
C THR A 103 10.28 13.67 3.46
N ILE A 104 9.86 14.74 4.14
CA ILE A 104 10.39 15.14 5.46
C ILE A 104 9.36 14.93 6.56
N PRO A 105 9.76 14.67 7.81
CA PRO A 105 8.83 14.60 8.95
C PRO A 105 8.04 15.90 9.14
N LEU A 106 6.78 15.79 9.54
CA LEU A 106 5.94 16.89 10.02
C LEU A 106 5.83 16.86 11.55
N PRO A 107 6.60 17.69 12.30
CA PRO A 107 6.64 17.61 13.76
C PRO A 107 5.35 18.06 14.45
N SER A 108 4.51 18.84 13.76
CA SER A 108 3.30 19.46 14.31
C SER A 108 2.03 18.60 14.17
N LYS A 109 2.10 17.45 13.48
CA LYS A 109 0.94 16.55 13.34
C LYS A 109 0.75 15.69 14.60
N PRO A 110 -0.50 15.42 15.02
CA PRO A 110 -0.77 14.46 16.09
C PRO A 110 -0.26 13.06 15.72
N PRO A 111 0.01 12.18 16.71
CA PRO A 111 0.47 10.83 16.46
C PRO A 111 -0.45 10.06 15.51
N GLY A 112 0.14 9.32 14.59
CA GLY A 112 -0.57 8.53 13.59
C GLY A 112 0.38 7.61 12.83
N PRO A 113 -0.12 6.90 11.80
CA PRO A 113 0.75 6.09 10.96
C PRO A 113 1.87 6.93 10.35
N TRP A 114 3.10 6.44 10.35
CA TRP A 114 4.27 7.27 10.01
C TRP A 114 4.25 7.86 8.60
N TRP A 115 3.50 7.27 7.66
CA TRP A 115 3.33 7.78 6.30
C TRP A 115 2.39 8.98 6.19
N THR A 116 1.54 9.23 7.20
CA THR A 116 0.70 10.44 7.27
C THR A 116 1.43 11.63 7.90
N LEU A 117 2.56 11.37 8.56
CA LEU A 117 3.39 12.36 9.26
C LEU A 117 4.50 12.95 8.36
N ARG A 118 4.25 13.03 7.05
CA ARG A 118 5.25 13.38 6.03
C ARG A 118 4.76 14.51 5.10
N THR A 119 5.68 15.27 4.52
CA THR A 119 5.43 16.29 3.47
C THR A 119 6.56 16.37 2.45
#